data_AF-A0A2E1KPV6-F1
#
_entry.id   AF-A0A2E1KPV6-F1
#
_cell.length_a   1.000
_cell.length_b   1.000
_cell.length_c   1.000
_cell.angle_alpha   90.00
_cell.angle_beta   90.00
_cell.angle_gamma   90.00
#
_symmetry.space_group_name_H-M   'P 1'
#
loop_
_entity.id
_entity.type
_entity.pdbx_description
1 polymer ?
#
loop_
_entity_poly.entity_id
_entity_poly.type
_entity_poly.pdbx_seq_one_letter_code
_entity_poly.pdbx_strand_id
1 'polypeptide(L)'
;MGELITVSLAGCPLGVWVLMKRSHRITQPLPNASAPVLSAWLCLCAVGCSDPRPAVQSPDREVTQPARTAVKSTDEGAPPQPSAEPRQSPEVAVEPPDRRPVMPPSGRPAAAEKIDQERVAAFGIRRLQSLHLTLYTDLPPGGVIGELPEVFDQAIPQWCDYFQRDPAELTGWKLTGYVMQTPRRFRDAGLLPADVGPFLHGYNRGLEFWIHEQPTDYYRRHLMLHEGTHAFMQTQLGGAGPPWFMEGVAELLATHAWDGQRLTMRKMPTDRQQTPGWGRIRVIRDRVDAEQPLSLQQIFRYGPGAHRGVEPYAWSWAAATFFDQHPRWQAAFRALHRRVRGPATEFSERFMQQLRSDWTEITEEWQLFTHRMDYGYDVPRSAVVRRATRVVPDGGAEMQLETDRGWQASGWRLAADVTYLLTARGRYQLDDQPRIWWCEPEGVTIHYHRGRPLGMLLAAVSGQTPRAGDAVAPWLKPISVGRTRHVTLREAGTLYLAINEPSRGLSDNIGAITVRIQRQDVVHSQNGSSNAIDGSTGRREPPADVVRQR
;
A
#
# COMPACT_ATOMS: atom_id res chain seq x y z
N MET A 1 -49.05 -27.88 -24.23
CA MET A 1 -50.44 -27.79 -23.74
C MET A 1 -50.41 -26.75 -22.63
N GLY A 2 -50.61 -25.45 -22.87
CA GLY A 2 -51.84 -24.74 -23.31
C GLY A 2 -52.71 -24.49 -22.06
N GLU A 3 -53.13 -23.30 -21.62
CA GLU A 3 -53.32 -21.93 -22.16
C GLU A 3 -53.15 -20.93 -20.98
N LEU A 4 -52.53 -19.75 -21.06
CA LEU A 4 -52.93 -18.47 -21.68
C LEU A 4 -54.27 -17.88 -21.21
N ILE A 5 -54.20 -16.88 -20.32
CA ILE A 5 -55.13 -15.74 -20.31
C ILE A 5 -54.30 -14.45 -20.18
N THR A 6 -54.41 -13.62 -21.22
CA THR A 6 -53.90 -12.25 -21.30
C THR A 6 -55.10 -11.32 -21.23
N VAL A 7 -55.04 -10.25 -20.44
CA VAL A 7 -55.88 -9.06 -20.65
C VAL A 7 -54.97 -7.84 -20.62
N SER A 8 -54.95 -7.14 -21.76
CA SER A 8 -54.31 -5.86 -21.98
C SER A 8 -55.40 -4.79 -22.06
N LEU A 9 -55.22 -3.66 -21.38
CA LEU A 9 -55.86 -2.40 -21.74
C LEU A 9 -54.85 -1.26 -21.61
N ALA A 10 -54.69 -0.55 -22.72
CA ALA A 10 -53.86 0.63 -22.91
C ALA A 10 -54.61 1.92 -22.52
N GLY A 11 -53.85 3.00 -22.21
CA GLY A 11 -54.35 4.39 -22.29
C GLY A 11 -53.80 5.38 -21.25
N CYS A 12 -52.81 6.18 -21.64
CA CYS A 12 -52.37 7.45 -21.01
C CYS A 12 -53.42 8.59 -21.20
N PRO A 13 -53.30 9.85 -20.68
CA PRO A 13 -52.12 10.54 -20.09
C PRO A 13 -52.39 11.49 -18.87
N LEU A 14 -51.31 12.18 -18.43
CA LEU A 14 -51.22 13.46 -17.70
C LEU A 14 -51.47 13.50 -16.18
N GLY A 15 -50.49 14.05 -15.44
CA GLY A 15 -50.71 14.59 -14.09
C GLY A 15 -49.49 14.60 -13.18
N VAL A 16 -48.67 15.64 -13.29
CA VAL A 16 -47.61 16.04 -12.35
C VAL A 16 -48.13 16.13 -10.91
N TRP A 17 -47.44 15.55 -9.91
CA TRP A 17 -47.27 16.16 -8.57
C TRP A 17 -46.00 15.62 -7.89
N VAL A 18 -45.09 16.57 -7.62
CA VAL A 18 -43.99 16.48 -6.64
C VAL A 18 -44.63 16.58 -5.24
N LEU A 19 -44.10 15.86 -4.23
CA LEU A 19 -43.55 16.42 -2.97
C LEU A 19 -43.55 15.41 -1.79
N MET A 20 -42.46 15.47 -1.02
CA MET A 20 -42.35 15.26 0.44
C MET A 20 -42.43 13.85 1.05
N LYS A 21 -41.25 13.31 1.39
CA LYS A 21 -41.07 12.47 2.58
C LYS A 21 -40.77 13.38 3.78
N ARG A 22 -41.72 13.44 4.73
CA ARG A 22 -41.53 14.00 6.08
C ARG A 22 -41.00 12.91 7.01
N SER A 23 -39.92 13.24 7.72
CA SER A 23 -39.40 12.56 8.90
C SER A 23 -40.38 12.67 10.08
N HIS A 24 -40.62 11.58 10.81
CA HIS A 24 -41.15 11.62 12.18
C HIS A 24 -40.33 10.71 13.11
N ARG A 25 -39.76 11.34 14.14
CA ARG A 25 -39.32 10.71 15.39
C ARG A 25 -40.56 10.30 16.18
N ILE A 26 -40.51 9.13 16.83
CA ILE A 26 -41.41 8.79 17.95
C ILE A 26 -40.57 8.14 19.06
N THR A 27 -40.46 8.86 20.17
CA THR A 27 -40.23 8.40 21.55
C THR A 27 -41.52 7.79 22.12
N GLN A 28 -41.45 6.82 23.06
CA GLN A 28 -42.42 6.51 24.16
C GLN A 28 -42.05 5.14 24.85
N PRO A 29 -42.56 4.77 26.05
CA PRO A 29 -41.74 4.50 27.26
C PRO A 29 -41.85 3.06 27.85
N LEU A 30 -41.10 2.80 28.93
CA LEU A 30 -41.14 1.59 29.79
C LEU A 30 -42.06 1.77 31.02
N PRO A 31 -42.59 0.67 31.58
CA PRO A 31 -42.85 0.56 33.02
C PRO A 31 -42.13 -0.62 33.70
N ASN A 32 -42.05 -0.49 35.03
CA ASN A 32 -41.23 -1.19 36.02
C ASN A 32 -41.82 -2.52 36.59
N ALA A 33 -40.93 -3.19 37.35
CA ALA A 33 -41.14 -4.12 38.48
C ALA A 33 -41.12 -5.63 38.11
N SER A 34 -40.39 -6.56 38.76
CA SER A 34 -39.79 -6.62 40.11
C SER A 34 -38.64 -7.66 40.16
N ALA A 35 -37.66 -7.47 41.04
CA ALA A 35 -36.58 -8.41 41.43
C ALA A 35 -37.08 -9.45 42.48
N PRO A 36 -36.26 -10.26 43.21
CA PRO A 36 -34.80 -10.51 43.19
C PRO A 36 -34.37 -12.01 43.40
N VAL A 37 -33.09 -12.36 43.20
CA VAL A 37 -32.30 -13.27 44.10
C VAL A 37 -30.79 -12.96 43.99
N LEU A 38 -30.13 -12.97 45.15
CA LEU A 38 -28.72 -12.76 45.49
C LEU A 38 -27.70 -13.67 44.77
N SER A 39 -26.47 -13.17 44.57
CA SER A 39 -25.28 -13.63 45.33
C SER A 39 -24.04 -12.76 45.08
N ALA A 40 -23.34 -12.47 46.18
CA ALA A 40 -22.10 -11.69 46.31
C ALA A 40 -20.91 -12.35 45.57
N TRP A 41 -19.81 -11.66 45.25
CA TRP A 41 -18.73 -11.34 46.18
C TRP A 41 -17.84 -10.19 45.65
N LEU A 42 -17.57 -9.23 46.54
CA LEU A 42 -16.51 -8.22 46.43
C LEU A 42 -15.15 -8.86 46.72
N CYS A 43 -14.11 -8.39 46.01
CA CYS A 43 -12.76 -8.29 46.58
C CYS A 43 -12.20 -6.91 46.27
N LEU A 44 -12.03 -6.13 47.33
CA LEU A 44 -11.29 -4.87 47.40
C LEU A 44 -9.80 -5.20 47.55
N CYS A 45 -8.93 -4.56 46.78
CA CYS A 45 -7.58 -4.17 47.22
C CYS A 45 -7.20 -2.89 46.47
N ALA A 46 -7.04 -1.81 47.23
CA ALA A 46 -6.48 -0.55 46.78
C ALA A 46 -5.08 -0.38 47.36
N VAL A 47 -4.36 0.59 46.78
CA VAL A 47 -3.16 1.29 47.25
C VAL A 47 -1.82 0.76 46.74
N GLY A 48 -1.07 1.66 46.06
CA GLY A 48 0.37 1.51 45.88
C GLY A 48 0.96 2.30 44.71
N CYS A 49 0.91 3.64 44.76
CA CYS A 49 1.70 4.52 43.90
C CYS A 49 3.21 4.28 44.10
N SER A 50 3.97 4.16 43.01
CA SER A 50 5.34 4.73 42.92
C SER A 50 5.94 4.49 41.52
N ASP A 51 6.10 5.58 40.78
CA ASP A 51 7.07 5.71 39.69
C ASP A 51 8.50 5.50 40.23
N PRO A 52 9.40 4.99 39.37
CA PRO A 52 10.68 5.66 39.27
C PRO A 52 11.13 5.83 37.81
N ARG A 53 11.46 7.09 37.49
CA ARG A 53 12.28 7.50 36.35
C ARG A 53 13.64 6.78 36.40
N PRO A 54 14.21 6.33 35.27
CA PRO A 54 15.63 6.05 35.21
C PRO A 54 16.42 7.32 34.87
N ALA A 55 17.44 7.55 35.69
CA ALA A 55 18.40 8.63 35.59
C ALA A 55 19.31 8.47 34.37
N VAL A 56 19.62 9.61 33.76
CA VAL A 56 20.68 9.78 32.77
C VAL A 56 22.03 9.66 33.50
N GLN A 57 22.85 8.70 33.08
CA GLN A 57 24.28 8.67 33.40
C GLN A 57 25.08 8.75 32.10
N SER A 58 25.75 9.88 31.92
CA SER A 58 26.86 10.04 30.99
C SER A 58 28.12 9.48 31.65
N PRO A 59 28.98 8.78 30.89
CA PRO A 59 30.41 8.80 31.15
C PRO A 59 31.12 9.59 30.06
N ASP A 60 31.80 10.65 30.50
CA ASP A 60 32.88 11.29 29.78
C ASP A 60 33.90 10.24 29.32
N ARG A 61 34.20 10.24 28.02
CA ARG A 61 35.46 9.70 27.52
C ARG A 61 35.99 10.59 26.41
N GLU A 62 36.93 11.41 26.85
CA GLU A 62 37.97 12.11 26.12
C GLU A 62 38.58 11.20 25.03
N VAL A 63 38.40 11.56 23.76
CA VAL A 63 39.22 11.05 22.65
C VAL A 63 39.67 12.22 21.77
N THR A 64 40.97 12.42 21.85
CA THR A 64 41.90 13.23 21.09
C THR A 64 41.58 13.36 19.59
N GLN A 65 41.52 14.61 19.10
CA GLN A 65 41.64 14.94 17.68
C GLN A 65 43.10 14.81 17.21
N PRO A 66 43.31 14.48 15.92
CA PRO A 66 44.44 15.04 15.19
C PRO A 66 44.01 15.86 13.97
N ALA A 67 44.46 17.11 14.01
CA ALA A 67 45.03 17.94 12.94
C ALA A 67 44.51 17.83 11.50
N ARG A 68 43.97 18.97 11.06
CA ARG A 68 43.91 19.45 9.68
C ARG A 68 45.29 19.46 9.02
N THR A 69 45.36 19.01 7.77
CA THR A 69 46.40 19.48 6.83
C THR A 69 45.71 20.04 5.60
N ALA A 70 45.98 21.32 5.34
CA ALA A 70 45.56 22.04 4.15
C ALA A 70 46.45 21.65 2.96
N VAL A 71 45.85 21.51 1.78
CA VAL A 71 46.58 21.63 0.51
C VAL A 71 45.83 22.60 -0.40
N LYS A 72 46.64 23.52 -0.93
CA LYS A 72 46.30 24.70 -1.73
C LYS A 72 45.80 24.33 -3.12
N SER A 73 44.93 25.21 -3.60
CA SER A 73 44.50 25.38 -4.99
C SER A 73 45.64 25.69 -5.96
N THR A 74 45.53 25.19 -7.18
CA THR A 74 45.94 25.92 -8.39
C THR A 74 44.88 25.74 -9.47
N ASP A 75 44.52 26.88 -10.02
CA ASP A 75 43.57 27.17 -11.09
C ASP A 75 44.27 27.00 -12.45
N GLU A 76 43.54 26.57 -13.49
CA GLU A 76 43.72 27.00 -14.89
C GLU A 76 42.70 26.28 -15.81
N GLY A 77 41.95 27.08 -16.56
CA GLY A 77 40.84 26.64 -17.39
C GLY A 77 41.17 26.35 -18.87
N ALA A 78 40.24 25.65 -19.53
CA ALA A 78 40.07 25.57 -20.99
C ALA A 78 38.67 24.96 -21.32
N PRO A 79 38.12 25.06 -22.56
CA PRO A 79 36.76 25.53 -22.87
C PRO A 79 35.71 24.41 -23.12
N PRO A 80 34.41 24.75 -23.29
CA PRO A 80 33.34 23.76 -23.38
C PRO A 80 33.07 23.29 -24.82
N GLN A 81 32.87 21.99 -24.99
CA GLN A 81 32.38 21.36 -26.24
C GLN A 81 31.62 20.05 -25.92
N PRO A 82 30.75 19.53 -26.81
CA PRO A 82 29.29 19.62 -26.63
C PRO A 82 28.59 18.27 -26.37
N SER A 83 27.33 18.38 -25.92
CA SER A 83 26.21 17.46 -26.12
C SER A 83 26.48 15.95 -26.03
N ALA A 84 26.14 15.35 -24.88
CA ALA A 84 25.93 13.91 -24.76
C ALA A 84 24.43 13.58 -24.58
N GLU A 85 23.97 12.71 -25.47
CA GLU A 85 22.66 12.06 -25.57
C GLU A 85 22.25 11.25 -24.30
N PRO A 86 21.00 10.76 -24.22
CA PRO A 86 20.41 10.25 -22.99
C PRO A 86 21.11 9.00 -22.48
N ARG A 87 21.46 9.01 -21.18
CA ARG A 87 21.97 7.83 -20.46
C ARG A 87 20.93 6.71 -20.51
N GLN A 88 21.22 5.69 -21.30
CA GLN A 88 20.59 4.38 -21.18
C GLN A 88 20.88 3.81 -19.79
N SER A 89 19.86 3.22 -19.18
CA SER A 89 19.95 2.47 -17.93
C SER A 89 21.10 1.47 -17.98
N PRO A 90 21.85 1.24 -16.90
CA PRO A 90 22.88 0.22 -16.90
C PRO A 90 22.25 -1.14 -17.17
N GLU A 91 22.64 -1.74 -18.28
CA GLU A 91 22.39 -3.12 -18.63
C GLU A 91 22.90 -3.98 -17.47
N VAL A 92 21.97 -4.56 -16.71
CA VAL A 92 22.28 -5.50 -15.64
C VAL A 92 22.91 -6.71 -16.32
N ALA A 93 24.21 -6.91 -16.14
CA ALA A 93 24.88 -8.15 -16.50
C ALA A 93 24.13 -9.29 -15.82
N VAL A 94 23.35 -10.04 -16.60
CA VAL A 94 22.66 -11.24 -16.17
C VAL A 94 23.74 -12.30 -15.97
N GLU A 95 24.22 -12.45 -14.73
CA GLU A 95 24.97 -13.65 -14.37
C GLU A 95 24.10 -14.87 -14.72
N PRO A 96 24.65 -15.86 -15.43
CA PRO A 96 23.91 -17.07 -15.76
C PRO A 96 23.47 -17.75 -14.45
N PRO A 97 22.26 -18.33 -14.40
CA PRO A 97 21.79 -19.02 -13.21
C PRO A 97 22.80 -20.11 -12.85
N ASP A 98 23.24 -20.14 -11.59
CA ASP A 98 24.06 -21.21 -11.02
C ASP A 98 23.25 -22.52 -11.10
N ARG A 99 23.41 -23.25 -12.20
CA ARG A 99 22.76 -24.54 -12.50
C ARG A 99 23.38 -25.67 -11.69
N ARG A 100 23.66 -25.46 -10.41
CA ARG A 100 24.02 -26.57 -9.54
C ARG A 100 22.75 -27.36 -9.27
N PRO A 101 22.75 -28.68 -9.48
CA PRO A 101 21.66 -29.53 -9.02
C PRO A 101 21.43 -29.23 -7.55
N VAL A 102 20.22 -28.78 -7.21
CA VAL A 102 19.78 -28.78 -5.82
C VAL A 102 19.86 -30.25 -5.40
N MET A 103 20.84 -30.59 -4.56
CA MET A 103 20.83 -31.88 -3.88
C MET A 103 19.44 -32.01 -3.26
N PRO A 104 18.74 -33.15 -3.46
CA PRO A 104 17.47 -33.37 -2.80
C PRO A 104 17.71 -33.08 -1.31
N PRO A 105 16.81 -32.34 -0.64
CA PRO A 105 16.97 -32.11 0.78
C PRO A 105 17.24 -33.47 1.40
N SER A 106 18.32 -33.58 2.16
CA SER A 106 18.59 -34.74 3.02
C SER A 106 17.59 -34.79 4.18
N GLY A 107 16.31 -34.51 3.91
CA GLY A 107 15.19 -35.00 4.67
C GLY A 107 14.95 -36.42 4.19
N ARG A 108 15.08 -37.38 5.10
CA ARG A 108 14.61 -38.76 4.92
C ARG A 108 13.40 -38.82 3.97
N PRO A 109 13.43 -39.60 2.88
CA PRO A 109 12.19 -40.05 2.26
C PRO A 109 11.60 -41.18 3.13
N ALA A 110 11.16 -40.90 4.36
CA ALA A 110 10.76 -41.96 5.29
C ALA A 110 10.02 -41.50 6.56
N ALA A 111 9.04 -40.58 6.45
CA ALA A 111 8.10 -40.33 7.57
C ALA A 111 6.63 -40.25 7.13
N ALA A 112 6.32 -40.56 5.87
CA ALA A 112 5.12 -41.35 5.57
C ALA A 112 5.36 -42.82 6.00
N GLU A 113 5.90 -43.02 7.21
CA GLU A 113 5.75 -44.29 7.92
C GLU A 113 4.27 -44.62 7.83
N LYS A 114 3.97 -45.75 7.19
CA LYS A 114 2.64 -46.16 6.73
C LYS A 114 1.56 -45.65 7.68
N ILE A 115 0.97 -44.49 7.36
CA ILE A 115 -0.14 -43.94 8.13
C ILE A 115 -1.19 -45.04 8.16
N ASP A 116 -1.48 -45.55 9.36
CA ASP A 116 -2.42 -46.64 9.57
C ASP A 116 -3.82 -46.15 9.19
N GLN A 117 -4.24 -46.51 7.98
CA GLN A 117 -5.48 -46.01 7.40
C GLN A 117 -6.70 -46.54 8.17
N GLU A 118 -6.62 -47.74 8.75
CA GLU A 118 -7.69 -48.32 9.55
C GLU A 118 -7.84 -47.54 10.86
N ARG A 119 -6.73 -47.24 11.53
CA ARG A 119 -6.73 -46.40 12.73
C ARG A 119 -7.26 -45.00 12.42
N VAL A 120 -6.79 -44.37 11.35
CA VAL A 120 -7.24 -43.02 10.94
C VAL A 120 -8.75 -43.01 10.69
N ALA A 121 -9.27 -44.01 9.96
CA ALA A 121 -10.70 -44.15 9.71
C ALA A 121 -11.49 -44.42 11.01
N ALA A 122 -10.96 -45.22 11.94
CA ALA A 122 -11.59 -45.49 13.24
C ALA A 122 -11.75 -44.23 14.10
N PHE A 123 -10.89 -43.23 13.92
CA PHE A 123 -11.02 -41.90 14.54
C PHE A 123 -11.94 -40.94 13.75
N GLY A 124 -12.62 -41.41 12.70
CA GLY A 124 -13.50 -40.61 11.86
C GLY A 124 -12.77 -39.61 10.97
N ILE A 125 -11.49 -39.84 10.69
CA ILE A 125 -10.67 -39.00 9.81
C ILE A 125 -10.69 -39.61 8.41
N ARG A 126 -10.99 -38.77 7.43
CA ARG A 126 -11.07 -39.13 6.02
C ARG A 126 -9.79 -38.70 5.31
N ARG A 127 -9.48 -39.37 4.21
CA ARG A 127 -8.37 -39.05 3.32
C ARG A 127 -8.89 -38.61 1.96
N LEU A 128 -8.42 -37.46 1.50
CA LEU A 128 -8.63 -36.92 0.15
C LEU A 128 -7.27 -36.85 -0.54
N GLN A 129 -7.24 -36.97 -1.87
CA GLN A 129 -5.98 -37.00 -2.60
C GLN A 129 -6.11 -36.37 -3.97
N SER A 130 -5.08 -35.60 -4.34
CA SER A 130 -4.80 -35.09 -5.68
C SER A 130 -3.39 -35.48 -6.12
N LEU A 131 -2.85 -34.85 -7.16
CA LEU A 131 -1.48 -35.10 -7.61
C LEU A 131 -0.46 -34.68 -6.53
N HIS A 132 -0.59 -33.46 -6.02
CA HIS A 132 0.39 -32.84 -5.12
C HIS A 132 -0.04 -32.75 -3.66
N LEU A 133 -1.26 -33.20 -3.31
CA LEU A 133 -1.74 -33.20 -1.92
C LEU A 133 -2.36 -34.55 -1.51
N THR A 134 -2.00 -35.02 -0.32
CA THR A 134 -2.83 -35.95 0.47
C THR A 134 -3.35 -35.19 1.67
N LEU A 135 -4.68 -35.04 1.77
CA LEU A 135 -5.35 -34.25 2.80
C LEU A 135 -6.11 -35.17 3.76
N TYR A 136 -5.82 -35.08 5.04
CA TYR A 136 -6.57 -35.75 6.10
C TYR A 136 -7.50 -34.75 6.80
N THR A 137 -8.76 -35.13 7.01
CA THR A 137 -9.76 -34.25 7.63
C THR A 137 -10.85 -35.02 8.37
N ASP A 138 -11.29 -34.52 9.53
CA ASP A 138 -12.45 -35.04 10.27
C ASP A 138 -13.76 -34.31 9.95
N LEU A 139 -13.71 -33.37 8.99
CA LEU A 139 -14.90 -32.68 8.48
C LEU A 139 -15.77 -33.63 7.65
N PRO A 140 -17.08 -33.39 7.55
CA PRO A 140 -17.99 -34.20 6.74
C PRO A 140 -17.70 -34.10 5.24
N PRO A 141 -18.10 -35.11 4.43
CA PRO A 141 -18.03 -35.03 2.97
C PRO A 141 -18.93 -33.91 2.41
N GLY A 142 -18.53 -33.37 1.25
CA GLY A 142 -19.22 -32.25 0.61
C GLY A 142 -18.66 -30.88 1.02
N GLY A 143 -19.24 -29.82 0.45
CA GLY A 143 -18.78 -28.44 0.63
C GLY A 143 -17.38 -28.18 0.09
N VAL A 144 -16.79 -27.07 0.54
CA VAL A 144 -15.47 -26.58 0.10
C VAL A 144 -14.30 -27.51 0.49
N ILE A 145 -14.49 -28.49 1.37
CA ILE A 145 -13.44 -29.45 1.71
C ILE A 145 -13.07 -30.36 0.53
N GLY A 146 -14.04 -30.71 -0.31
CA GLY A 146 -13.82 -31.59 -1.45
C GLY A 146 -12.93 -30.98 -2.55
N GLU A 147 -12.97 -29.65 -2.72
CA GLU A 147 -12.21 -28.93 -3.76
C GLU A 147 -10.75 -28.64 -3.35
N LEU A 148 -10.42 -28.70 -2.05
CA LEU A 148 -9.09 -28.30 -1.56
C LEU A 148 -7.92 -29.01 -2.27
N PRO A 149 -7.95 -30.34 -2.51
CA PRO A 149 -6.88 -31.00 -3.25
C PRO A 149 -6.71 -30.48 -4.69
N GLU A 150 -7.80 -30.19 -5.39
CA GLU A 150 -7.76 -29.63 -6.75
C GLU A 150 -7.22 -28.20 -6.75
N VAL A 151 -7.70 -27.37 -5.83
CA VAL A 151 -7.19 -26.01 -5.62
C VAL A 151 -5.68 -26.03 -5.38
N PHE A 152 -5.20 -26.96 -4.55
CA PHE A 152 -3.78 -27.09 -4.25
C PHE A 152 -2.96 -27.45 -5.50
N ASP A 153 -3.45 -28.37 -6.33
CA ASP A 153 -2.80 -28.72 -7.61
C ASP A 153 -2.75 -27.51 -8.56
N GLN A 154 -3.79 -26.66 -8.59
CA GLN A 154 -3.80 -25.42 -9.39
C GLN A 154 -2.84 -24.34 -8.87
N ALA A 155 -2.43 -24.41 -7.60
CA ALA A 155 -1.44 -23.49 -7.02
C ALA A 155 -0.02 -23.80 -7.50
N ILE A 156 0.30 -25.06 -7.81
CA ILE A 156 1.63 -25.52 -8.23
C ILE A 156 2.21 -24.73 -9.40
N PRO A 157 1.54 -24.63 -10.58
CA PRO A 157 2.08 -23.87 -11.70
C PRO A 157 2.25 -22.37 -11.36
N GLN A 158 1.42 -21.82 -10.48
CA GLN A 158 1.52 -20.42 -10.05
C GLN A 158 2.72 -20.19 -9.11
N TRP A 159 3.02 -21.13 -8.20
CA TRP A 159 4.25 -21.11 -7.41
C TRP A 159 5.49 -21.29 -8.28
N CYS A 160 5.45 -22.22 -9.24
CA CYS A 160 6.56 -22.44 -10.18
C CYS A 160 6.86 -21.18 -10.99
N ASP A 161 5.85 -20.51 -11.55
CA ASP A 161 6.00 -19.24 -12.27
C ASP A 161 6.60 -18.16 -11.35
N TYR A 162 6.04 -17.99 -10.15
CA TYR A 162 6.49 -16.97 -9.20
C TYR A 162 7.96 -17.15 -8.77
N PHE A 163 8.34 -18.38 -8.46
CA PHE A 163 9.68 -18.73 -7.96
C PHE A 163 10.65 -19.19 -9.05
N GLN A 164 10.27 -19.07 -10.32
CA GLN A 164 11.10 -19.44 -11.47
C GLN A 164 11.63 -20.88 -11.39
N ARG A 165 10.74 -21.82 -11.03
CA ARG A 165 11.03 -23.26 -10.96
C ARG A 165 10.38 -23.97 -12.14
N ASP A 166 11.09 -24.92 -12.72
CA ASP A 166 10.53 -25.78 -13.76
C ASP A 166 9.54 -26.77 -13.12
N PRO A 167 8.25 -26.79 -13.53
CA PRO A 167 7.28 -27.77 -13.05
C PRO A 167 7.72 -29.23 -13.21
N ALA A 168 8.57 -29.54 -14.21
CA ALA A 168 9.09 -30.89 -14.40
C ALA A 168 9.95 -31.37 -13.21
N GLU A 169 10.60 -30.44 -12.50
CA GLU A 169 11.40 -30.74 -11.31
C GLU A 169 10.54 -31.09 -10.09
N LEU A 170 9.22 -30.86 -10.14
CA LEU A 170 8.27 -31.19 -9.09
C LEU A 170 7.62 -32.57 -9.28
N THR A 171 8.14 -33.39 -10.20
CA THR A 171 7.68 -34.77 -10.37
C THR A 171 7.77 -35.56 -9.05
N GLY A 172 6.63 -36.03 -8.56
CA GLY A 172 6.54 -36.77 -7.30
C GLY A 172 6.55 -35.90 -6.03
N TRP A 173 6.70 -34.58 -6.15
CA TRP A 173 6.56 -33.68 -5.01
C TRP A 173 5.11 -33.68 -4.53
N LYS A 174 4.91 -34.03 -3.26
CA LYS A 174 3.59 -34.20 -2.66
C LYS A 174 3.60 -33.85 -1.19
N LEU A 175 2.62 -33.06 -0.75
CA LEU A 175 2.42 -32.70 0.64
C LEU A 175 1.42 -33.61 1.32
N THR A 176 1.56 -33.71 2.64
CA THR A 176 0.51 -34.24 3.52
C THR A 176 -0.08 -33.09 4.35
N GLY A 177 -1.35 -32.80 4.15
CA GLY A 177 -2.08 -31.77 4.87
C GLY A 177 -3.05 -32.35 5.89
N TYR A 178 -3.27 -31.65 6.99
CA TYR A 178 -4.24 -32.01 8.02
C TYR A 178 -5.17 -30.82 8.29
N VAL A 179 -6.46 -30.96 7.99
CA VAL A 179 -7.49 -29.94 8.28
C VAL A 179 -8.41 -30.45 9.36
N MET A 180 -8.35 -29.82 10.54
CA MET A 180 -8.83 -30.42 11.79
C MET A 180 -9.92 -29.57 12.43
N GLN A 181 -11.14 -30.12 12.49
CA GLN A 181 -12.19 -29.61 13.39
C GLN A 181 -11.90 -30.01 14.84
N THR A 182 -11.45 -31.26 15.05
CA THR A 182 -11.13 -31.81 16.37
C THR A 182 -9.67 -32.25 16.44
N PRO A 183 -8.72 -31.35 16.81
CA PRO A 183 -7.28 -31.68 16.83
C PRO A 183 -6.91 -32.88 17.71
N ARG A 184 -7.71 -33.17 18.73
CA ARG A 184 -7.53 -34.36 19.58
C ARG A 184 -7.62 -35.67 18.79
N ARG A 185 -8.55 -35.79 17.82
CA ARG A 185 -8.67 -36.99 16.97
C ARG A 185 -7.39 -37.25 16.19
N PHE A 186 -6.74 -36.20 15.70
CA PHE A 186 -5.48 -36.30 14.97
C PHE A 186 -4.32 -36.70 15.87
N ARG A 187 -4.25 -36.17 17.11
CA ARG A 187 -3.25 -36.64 18.10
C ARG A 187 -3.44 -38.12 18.42
N ASP A 188 -4.67 -38.52 18.71
CA ASP A 188 -4.99 -39.90 19.09
C ASP A 188 -4.78 -40.87 17.91
N ALA A 189 -4.94 -40.40 16.66
CA ALA A 189 -4.62 -41.12 15.44
C ALA A 189 -3.11 -41.12 15.07
N GLY A 190 -2.27 -40.38 15.79
CA GLY A 190 -0.83 -40.24 15.49
C GLY A 190 -0.51 -39.27 14.33
N LEU A 191 -1.47 -38.47 13.90
CA LEU A 191 -1.36 -37.51 12.78
C LEU A 191 -0.98 -36.09 13.21
N LEU A 192 -1.07 -35.76 14.50
CA LEU A 192 -0.59 -34.49 15.07
C LEU A 192 0.47 -34.80 16.15
N PRO A 193 1.77 -34.80 15.77
CA PRO A 193 2.86 -35.12 16.67
C PRO A 193 2.99 -34.13 17.84
N ALA A 194 3.51 -34.59 18.98
CA ALA A 194 3.66 -33.77 20.19
C ALA A 194 4.71 -32.65 20.06
N ASP A 195 5.66 -32.77 19.12
CA ASP A 195 6.65 -31.74 18.83
C ASP A 195 6.11 -30.61 17.94
N VAL A 196 4.95 -30.82 17.30
CA VAL A 196 4.13 -29.74 16.75
C VAL A 196 3.46 -29.04 17.93
N GLY A 197 4.11 -27.98 18.40
CA GLY A 197 3.63 -27.13 19.50
C GLY A 197 2.30 -26.44 19.19
N PRO A 198 1.75 -25.66 20.14
CA PRO A 198 0.52 -24.93 19.91
C PRO A 198 0.70 -23.87 18.80
N PHE A 199 -0.27 -23.80 17.90
CA PHE A 199 -0.35 -22.81 16.84
C PHE A 199 -1.78 -22.25 16.75
N LEU A 200 -1.92 -21.03 16.22
CA LEU A 200 -3.20 -20.32 16.23
C LEU A 200 -4.16 -20.84 15.15
N HIS A 201 -3.67 -20.96 13.92
CA HIS A 201 -4.50 -21.27 12.74
C HIS A 201 -3.88 -22.32 11.83
N GLY A 202 -2.61 -22.15 11.48
CA GLY A 202 -1.85 -23.07 10.63
C GLY A 202 -0.42 -23.26 11.15
N TYR A 203 0.20 -24.35 10.72
CA TYR A 203 1.60 -24.66 10.95
C TYR A 203 2.14 -25.55 9.83
N ASN A 204 3.32 -25.25 9.31
CA ASN A 204 4.03 -26.08 8.32
C ASN A 204 5.35 -26.60 8.89
N ARG A 205 5.67 -27.85 8.54
CA ARG A 205 6.99 -28.46 8.77
C ARG A 205 7.37 -29.32 7.57
N GLY A 206 8.27 -28.83 6.73
CA GLY A 206 8.71 -29.57 5.54
C GLY A 206 7.55 -29.87 4.60
N LEU A 207 7.29 -31.17 4.35
CA LEU A 207 6.21 -31.64 3.47
C LEU A 207 4.87 -31.85 4.18
N GLU A 208 4.75 -31.40 5.44
CA GLU A 208 3.54 -31.53 6.24
C GLU A 208 2.97 -30.16 6.63
N PHE A 209 1.65 -30.03 6.69
CA PHE A 209 1.01 -28.87 7.30
C PHE A 209 -0.24 -29.25 8.10
N TRP A 210 -0.51 -28.50 9.16
CA TRP A 210 -1.68 -28.66 10.02
C TRP A 210 -2.44 -27.35 10.09
N ILE A 211 -3.76 -27.43 9.92
CA ILE A 211 -4.66 -26.28 9.94
C ILE A 211 -5.83 -26.61 10.86
N HIS A 212 -6.17 -25.67 11.74
CA HIS A 212 -7.43 -25.69 12.47
C HIS A 212 -8.56 -25.24 11.55
N GLU A 213 -9.70 -25.92 11.66
CA GLU A 213 -10.88 -25.58 10.90
C GLU A 213 -11.28 -24.11 11.07
N GLN A 214 -11.65 -23.46 9.96
CA GLN A 214 -11.97 -22.03 9.94
C GLN A 214 -13.46 -21.78 9.69
N PRO A 215 -14.04 -20.70 10.25
CA PRO A 215 -15.45 -20.35 10.05
C PRO A 215 -15.82 -20.03 8.60
N THR A 216 -14.85 -19.69 7.75
CA THR A 216 -15.09 -19.32 6.36
C THR A 216 -14.30 -20.22 5.42
N ASP A 217 -14.96 -20.59 4.33
CA ASP A 217 -14.37 -21.37 3.26
C ASP A 217 -13.15 -20.70 2.64
N TYR A 218 -13.23 -19.38 2.44
CA TYR A 218 -12.10 -18.58 1.97
C TYR A 218 -10.89 -18.70 2.89
N TYR A 219 -11.07 -18.48 4.20
CA TYR A 219 -9.93 -18.43 5.11
C TYR A 219 -9.32 -19.82 5.33
N ARG A 220 -10.13 -20.88 5.26
CA ARG A 220 -9.64 -22.26 5.21
C ARG A 220 -8.74 -22.50 3.98
N ARG A 221 -9.22 -22.13 2.78
CA ARG A 221 -8.45 -22.24 1.53
C ARG A 221 -7.19 -21.37 1.58
N HIS A 222 -7.31 -20.17 2.11
CA HIS A 222 -6.20 -19.24 2.33
C HIS A 222 -5.10 -19.86 3.19
N LEU A 223 -5.44 -20.44 4.35
CA LEU A 223 -4.45 -21.12 5.20
C LEU A 223 -3.80 -22.31 4.48
N MET A 224 -4.54 -23.10 3.72
CA MET A 224 -3.95 -24.20 2.94
C MET A 224 -2.93 -23.69 1.92
N LEU A 225 -3.24 -22.62 1.20
CA LEU A 225 -2.33 -22.00 0.24
C LEU A 225 -1.15 -21.33 0.95
N HIS A 226 -1.37 -20.74 2.13
CA HIS A 226 -0.34 -20.09 2.95
C HIS A 226 0.69 -21.12 3.43
N GLU A 227 0.25 -22.19 4.09
CA GLU A 227 1.13 -23.25 4.56
C GLU A 227 1.76 -24.03 3.39
N GLY A 228 1.02 -24.21 2.29
CA GLY A 228 1.56 -24.76 1.05
C GLY A 228 2.70 -23.92 0.46
N THR A 229 2.60 -22.59 0.56
CA THR A 229 3.66 -21.68 0.14
C THR A 229 4.90 -21.86 1.01
N HIS A 230 4.75 -21.97 2.33
CA HIS A 230 5.87 -22.27 3.24
C HIS A 230 6.55 -23.59 2.86
N ALA A 231 5.77 -24.65 2.65
CA ALA A 231 6.30 -25.95 2.24
C ALA A 231 7.06 -25.88 0.91
N PHE A 232 6.51 -25.16 -0.07
CA PHE A 232 7.15 -24.94 -1.36
C PHE A 232 8.48 -24.20 -1.19
N MET A 233 8.50 -23.08 -0.45
CA MET A 233 9.71 -22.30 -0.20
C MET A 233 10.79 -23.15 0.50
N GLN A 234 10.42 -23.83 1.59
CA GLN A 234 11.37 -24.64 2.36
C GLN A 234 11.95 -25.79 1.53
N THR A 235 11.13 -26.50 0.76
CA THR A 235 11.56 -27.74 0.09
C THR A 235 12.12 -27.51 -1.32
N GLN A 236 11.58 -26.54 -2.07
CA GLN A 236 12.02 -26.24 -3.43
C GLN A 236 13.10 -25.15 -3.48
N LEU A 237 13.09 -24.21 -2.52
CA LEU A 237 14.09 -23.13 -2.46
C LEU A 237 15.14 -23.38 -1.38
N GLY A 238 14.95 -24.39 -0.52
CA GLY A 238 15.87 -24.72 0.58
C GLY A 238 15.81 -23.76 1.76
N GLY A 239 14.78 -22.90 1.84
CA GLY A 239 14.60 -21.92 2.90
C GLY A 239 13.47 -20.94 2.57
N ALA A 240 13.03 -20.18 3.56
CA ALA A 240 11.93 -19.22 3.39
C ALA A 240 12.30 -17.76 3.68
N GLY A 241 13.54 -17.48 4.08
CA GLY A 241 14.00 -16.13 4.42
C GLY A 241 13.55 -15.65 5.81
N PRO A 242 13.74 -14.36 6.12
CA PRO A 242 13.35 -13.79 7.42
C PRO A 242 11.82 -13.72 7.60
N PRO A 243 11.31 -13.61 8.84
CA PRO A 243 9.87 -13.68 9.14
C PRO A 243 8.98 -12.78 8.28
N TRP A 244 9.36 -11.53 8.05
CA TRP A 244 8.56 -10.61 7.23
C TRP A 244 8.41 -11.06 5.77
N PHE A 245 9.46 -11.66 5.21
CA PHE A 245 9.47 -12.09 3.81
C PHE A 245 8.74 -13.42 3.67
N MET A 246 9.08 -14.38 4.54
CA MET A 246 8.42 -15.70 4.60
C MET A 246 6.90 -15.55 4.71
N GLU A 247 6.44 -14.82 5.72
CA GLU A 247 5.01 -14.65 5.99
C GLU A 247 4.35 -13.70 5.01
N GLY A 248 5.07 -12.66 4.55
CA GLY A 248 4.56 -11.72 3.56
C GLY A 248 4.31 -12.37 2.21
N VAL A 249 5.23 -13.21 1.74
CA VAL A 249 5.08 -13.96 0.47
C VAL A 249 4.02 -15.06 0.61
N ALA A 250 3.97 -15.76 1.74
CA ALA A 250 2.93 -16.76 1.99
C ALA A 250 1.52 -16.13 2.01
N GLU A 251 1.32 -15.00 2.71
CA GLU A 251 0.07 -14.24 2.67
C GLU A 251 -0.25 -13.68 1.27
N LEU A 252 0.75 -13.14 0.56
CA LEU A 252 0.59 -12.62 -0.81
C LEU A 252 0.10 -13.70 -1.77
N LEU A 253 0.74 -14.86 -1.77
CA LEU A 253 0.42 -15.96 -2.67
C LEU A 253 -0.87 -16.67 -2.23
N ALA A 254 -1.19 -16.69 -0.93
CA ALA A 254 -2.47 -17.19 -0.45
C ALA A 254 -3.66 -16.27 -0.76
N THR A 255 -3.44 -14.97 -0.96
CA THR A 255 -4.54 -14.04 -1.30
C THR A 255 -5.04 -14.32 -2.72
N HIS A 256 -6.25 -14.86 -2.83
CA HIS A 256 -6.72 -15.47 -4.08
C HIS A 256 -8.17 -15.11 -4.45
N ALA A 257 -8.54 -15.45 -5.68
CA ALA A 257 -9.91 -15.61 -6.15
C ALA A 257 -10.13 -17.07 -6.57
N TRP A 258 -11.33 -17.59 -6.28
CA TRP A 258 -11.78 -18.94 -6.63
C TRP A 258 -13.24 -18.87 -7.07
N ASP A 259 -13.52 -19.29 -8.30
CA ASP A 259 -14.87 -19.29 -8.89
C ASP A 259 -15.54 -20.69 -8.90
N GLY A 260 -14.91 -21.68 -8.26
CA GLY A 260 -15.32 -23.09 -8.30
C GLY A 260 -14.60 -23.92 -9.35
N GLN A 261 -13.84 -23.30 -10.25
CA GLN A 261 -13.10 -23.99 -11.30
C GLN A 261 -11.66 -23.51 -11.45
N ARG A 262 -11.42 -22.21 -11.27
CA ARG A 262 -10.13 -21.57 -11.52
C ARG A 262 -9.63 -20.84 -10.28
N LEU A 263 -8.45 -21.24 -9.83
CA LEU A 263 -7.70 -20.53 -8.81
C LEU A 263 -6.85 -19.45 -9.46
N THR A 264 -7.00 -18.21 -9.00
CA THR A 264 -6.05 -17.14 -9.31
C THR A 264 -5.49 -16.55 -8.02
N MET A 265 -4.19 -16.74 -7.80
CA MET A 265 -3.46 -16.28 -6.63
C MET A 265 -2.92 -14.85 -6.82
N ARG A 266 -2.34 -14.28 -5.76
CA ARG A 266 -1.67 -12.96 -5.78
C ARG A 266 -2.62 -11.83 -6.17
N LYS A 267 -3.89 -11.91 -5.76
CA LYS A 267 -4.94 -10.94 -6.07
C LYS A 267 -5.06 -9.89 -4.98
N MET A 268 -5.13 -8.60 -5.36
CA MET A 268 -5.62 -7.56 -4.46
C MET A 268 -7.15 -7.71 -4.33
N PRO A 269 -7.71 -7.91 -3.13
CA PRO A 269 -9.15 -8.00 -2.95
C PRO A 269 -9.85 -6.70 -3.35
N THR A 270 -10.90 -6.77 -4.17
CA THR A 270 -11.65 -5.56 -4.61
C THR A 270 -12.73 -5.15 -3.62
N ASP A 271 -13.13 -6.05 -2.73
CA ASP A 271 -14.04 -5.79 -1.62
C ASP A 271 -13.81 -6.78 -0.45
N ARG A 272 -14.41 -6.47 0.71
CA ARG A 272 -14.27 -7.30 1.92
C ARG A 272 -14.96 -8.65 1.85
N GLN A 273 -16.00 -8.80 1.03
CA GLN A 273 -16.81 -10.01 0.92
C GLN A 273 -16.09 -11.10 0.13
N GLN A 274 -15.13 -10.73 -0.73
CA GLN A 274 -14.27 -11.67 -1.44
C GLN A 274 -13.28 -12.40 -0.52
N THR A 275 -12.96 -11.83 0.64
CA THR A 275 -11.92 -12.35 1.56
C THR A 275 -12.42 -12.50 3.00
N PRO A 276 -13.54 -13.20 3.23
CA PRO A 276 -14.17 -13.28 4.54
C PRO A 276 -13.24 -13.97 5.54
N GLY A 277 -13.01 -13.33 6.69
CA GLY A 277 -12.13 -13.83 7.76
C GLY A 277 -10.66 -13.40 7.66
N TRP A 278 -10.20 -12.85 6.52
CA TRP A 278 -8.79 -12.52 6.32
C TRP A 278 -8.35 -11.18 6.96
N GLY A 279 -9.11 -10.11 6.70
CA GLY A 279 -9.08 -8.87 7.51
C GLY A 279 -7.82 -7.99 7.49
N ARG A 280 -6.77 -8.32 6.71
CA ARG A 280 -5.46 -7.63 6.78
C ARG A 280 -5.51 -6.14 6.42
N ILE A 281 -6.29 -5.78 5.40
CA ILE A 281 -6.50 -4.37 4.99
C ILE A 281 -7.08 -3.54 6.15
N ARG A 282 -8.04 -4.10 6.89
CA ARG A 282 -8.63 -3.42 8.05
C ARG A 282 -7.60 -3.19 9.14
N VAL A 283 -6.78 -4.19 9.48
CA VAL A 283 -5.74 -4.06 10.51
C VAL A 283 -4.80 -2.89 10.22
N ILE A 284 -4.37 -2.75 8.96
CA ILE A 284 -3.48 -1.66 8.54
C ILE A 284 -4.20 -0.31 8.64
N ARG A 285 -5.44 -0.23 8.14
CA ARG A 285 -6.25 0.99 8.21
C ARG A 285 -6.49 1.44 9.65
N ASP A 286 -6.88 0.52 10.54
CA ASP A 286 -7.14 0.80 11.95
C ASP A 286 -5.86 1.34 12.64
N ARG A 287 -4.67 0.82 12.29
CA ARG A 287 -3.38 1.33 12.78
C ARG A 287 -3.01 2.71 12.24
N VAL A 288 -3.26 2.95 10.95
CA VAL A 288 -3.04 4.27 10.33
C VAL A 288 -3.98 5.31 10.94
N ASP A 289 -5.26 4.97 11.10
CA ASP A 289 -6.29 5.84 11.69
C ASP A 289 -5.98 6.15 13.16
N ALA A 290 -5.30 5.23 13.86
CA ALA A 290 -4.76 5.43 15.21
C ALA A 290 -3.41 6.19 15.24
N GLU A 291 -2.97 6.77 14.11
CA GLU A 291 -1.70 7.50 13.95
C GLU A 291 -0.46 6.65 14.28
N GLN A 292 -0.53 5.33 14.06
CA GLN A 292 0.54 4.37 14.33
C GLN A 292 0.90 3.52 13.10
N PRO A 293 1.21 4.13 11.93
CA PRO A 293 1.69 3.37 10.78
C PRO A 293 3.07 2.77 11.05
N LEU A 294 3.33 1.55 10.54
CA LEU A 294 4.67 0.96 10.60
C LEU A 294 5.51 1.35 9.37
N SER A 295 6.80 1.60 9.59
CA SER A 295 7.78 1.74 8.53
C SER A 295 8.26 0.37 8.01
N LEU A 296 8.74 0.32 6.78
CA LEU A 296 9.35 -0.88 6.21
C LEU A 296 10.53 -1.39 7.05
N GLN A 297 11.32 -0.49 7.65
CA GLN A 297 12.42 -0.88 8.55
C GLN A 297 11.93 -1.59 9.81
N GLN A 298 10.80 -1.16 10.38
CA GLN A 298 10.20 -1.85 11.54
C GLN A 298 9.74 -3.25 11.15
N ILE A 299 9.11 -3.39 9.97
CA ILE A 299 8.64 -4.68 9.44
C ILE A 299 9.83 -5.62 9.15
N PHE A 300 10.88 -5.12 8.51
CA PHE A 300 12.06 -5.91 8.15
C PHE A 300 12.85 -6.45 9.36
N ARG A 301 12.62 -5.87 10.54
CA ARG A 301 13.23 -6.25 11.81
C ARG A 301 12.37 -7.21 12.64
N TYR A 302 11.24 -7.69 12.12
CA TYR A 302 10.43 -8.69 12.82
C TYR A 302 11.27 -9.92 13.17
N GLY A 303 11.31 -10.22 14.47
CA GLY A 303 11.97 -11.41 15.00
C GLY A 303 11.10 -12.66 14.87
N PRO A 304 11.66 -13.85 15.20
CA PRO A 304 10.97 -15.14 15.02
C PRO A 304 9.63 -15.28 15.77
N GLY A 305 9.41 -14.47 16.81
CA GLY A 305 8.17 -14.47 17.58
C GLY A 305 7.14 -13.41 17.18
N ALA A 306 7.42 -12.56 16.19
CA ALA A 306 6.54 -11.45 15.82
C ALA A 306 5.14 -11.96 15.42
N HIS A 307 5.08 -12.99 14.57
CA HIS A 307 3.86 -13.57 14.02
C HIS A 307 3.08 -14.48 14.99
N ARG A 308 3.31 -14.34 16.30
CA ARG A 308 2.38 -14.90 17.31
C ARG A 308 1.06 -14.12 17.36
N GLY A 309 1.07 -12.86 16.88
CA GLY A 309 -0.12 -12.04 16.69
C GLY A 309 -0.52 -11.94 15.22
N VAL A 310 -1.77 -11.53 14.99
CA VAL A 310 -2.35 -11.39 13.63
C VAL A 310 -1.78 -10.18 12.87
N GLU A 311 -1.41 -9.12 13.58
CA GLU A 311 -1.01 -7.86 12.94
C GLU A 311 0.27 -7.96 12.09
N PRO A 312 1.36 -8.62 12.54
CA PRO A 312 2.56 -8.77 11.73
C PRO A 312 2.33 -9.45 10.38
N TYR A 313 1.33 -10.33 10.27
CA TYR A 313 0.92 -10.89 8.98
C TYR A 313 0.37 -9.81 8.04
N ALA A 314 -0.45 -8.89 8.55
CA ALA A 314 -1.02 -7.81 7.74
C ALA A 314 0.07 -6.89 7.18
N TRP A 315 1.02 -6.47 8.02
CA TRP A 315 2.11 -5.61 7.59
C TRP A 315 3.11 -6.32 6.67
N SER A 316 3.39 -7.60 6.92
CA SER A 316 4.24 -8.42 6.04
C SER A 316 3.58 -8.61 4.67
N TRP A 317 2.27 -8.90 4.64
CA TRP A 317 1.48 -8.96 3.41
C TRP A 317 1.50 -7.63 2.65
N ALA A 318 1.33 -6.51 3.35
CA ALA A 318 1.35 -5.20 2.73
C ALA A 318 2.72 -4.87 2.12
N ALA A 319 3.81 -5.15 2.82
CA ALA A 319 5.17 -4.97 2.29
C ALA A 319 5.41 -5.85 1.05
N ALA A 320 5.04 -7.14 1.11
CA ALA A 320 5.17 -8.04 -0.03
C ALA A 320 4.31 -7.59 -1.22
N THR A 321 3.07 -7.18 -0.98
CA THR A 321 2.15 -6.67 -2.02
C THR A 321 2.67 -5.39 -2.66
N PHE A 322 3.13 -4.44 -1.85
CA PHE A 322 3.72 -3.19 -2.32
C PHE A 322 4.88 -3.47 -3.25
N PHE A 323 5.90 -4.20 -2.79
CA PHE A 323 7.08 -4.47 -3.61
C PHE A 323 6.79 -5.38 -4.80
N ASP A 324 5.97 -6.42 -4.64
CA ASP A 324 5.64 -7.36 -5.72
C ASP A 324 4.87 -6.71 -6.86
N GLN A 325 4.07 -5.68 -6.58
CA GLN A 325 3.27 -5.01 -7.60
C GLN A 325 3.89 -3.69 -8.09
N HIS A 326 4.88 -3.13 -7.39
CA HIS A 326 5.48 -1.86 -7.77
C HIS A 326 6.35 -1.97 -9.04
N PRO A 327 6.09 -1.18 -10.09
CA PRO A 327 6.74 -1.34 -11.40
C PRO A 327 8.26 -1.14 -11.35
N ARG A 328 8.77 -0.31 -10.42
CA ARG A 328 10.20 -0.04 -10.29
C ARG A 328 10.96 -1.08 -9.45
N TRP A 329 10.32 -1.69 -8.46
CA TRP A 329 11.00 -2.50 -7.44
C TRP A 329 10.59 -3.98 -7.44
N GLN A 330 9.58 -4.36 -8.23
CA GLN A 330 9.11 -5.74 -8.38
C GLN A 330 10.24 -6.70 -8.75
N ALA A 331 11.05 -6.37 -9.75
CA ALA A 331 12.13 -7.26 -10.19
C ALA A 331 13.14 -7.54 -9.06
N ALA A 332 13.52 -6.49 -8.31
CA ALA A 332 14.42 -6.62 -7.16
C ALA A 332 13.80 -7.46 -6.04
N PHE A 333 12.52 -7.26 -5.75
CA PHE A 333 11.80 -8.03 -4.72
C PHE A 333 11.63 -9.50 -5.12
N ARG A 334 11.17 -9.79 -6.34
CA ARG A 334 11.01 -11.16 -6.82
C ARG A 334 12.32 -11.91 -6.91
N ALA A 335 13.45 -11.23 -7.08
CA ALA A 335 14.77 -11.85 -7.02
C ALA A 335 15.19 -12.32 -5.62
N LEU A 336 14.52 -11.88 -4.55
CA LEU A 336 14.89 -12.22 -3.17
C LEU A 336 14.76 -13.70 -2.85
N HIS A 337 13.87 -14.43 -3.54
CA HIS A 337 13.71 -15.87 -3.33
C HIS A 337 15.03 -16.64 -3.52
N ARG A 338 15.96 -16.12 -4.34
CA ARG A 338 17.28 -16.73 -4.58
C ARG A 338 18.21 -16.65 -3.36
N ARG A 339 17.88 -15.82 -2.37
CA ARG A 339 18.72 -15.53 -1.19
C ARG A 339 18.18 -16.14 0.10
N VAL A 340 17.07 -16.87 0.05
CA VAL A 340 16.36 -17.39 1.24
C VAL A 340 17.14 -18.41 2.07
N ARG A 341 18.23 -18.97 1.52
CA ARG A 341 19.17 -19.87 2.23
C ARG A 341 20.23 -19.12 3.05
N GLY A 342 20.41 -17.83 2.80
CA GLY A 342 21.42 -17.01 3.48
C GLY A 342 21.00 -16.62 4.90
N PRO A 343 21.91 -16.00 5.68
CA PRO A 343 21.59 -15.49 7.01
C PRO A 343 20.43 -14.48 6.98
N ALA A 344 19.45 -14.66 7.86
CA ALA A 344 18.24 -13.83 7.92
C ALA A 344 18.54 -12.33 8.16
N THR A 345 19.58 -12.02 8.94
CA THR A 345 20.03 -10.64 9.20
C THR A 345 20.54 -9.96 7.93
N GLU A 346 21.35 -10.67 7.14
CA GLU A 346 21.89 -10.13 5.88
C GLU A 346 20.84 -10.00 4.79
N PHE A 347 19.79 -10.83 4.81
CA PHE A 347 18.75 -10.83 3.78
C PHE A 347 18.11 -9.45 3.62
N SER A 348 17.57 -8.91 4.70
CA SER A 348 16.88 -7.60 4.69
C SER A 348 17.87 -6.46 4.45
N GLU A 349 19.06 -6.52 5.05
CA GLU A 349 20.10 -5.50 4.91
C GLU A 349 20.58 -5.38 3.46
N ARG A 350 20.84 -6.51 2.79
CA ARG A 350 21.23 -6.52 1.38
C ARG A 350 20.11 -6.00 0.47
N PHE A 351 18.84 -6.30 0.78
CA PHE A 351 17.72 -5.75 0.02
C PHE A 351 17.63 -4.22 0.15
N MET A 352 17.72 -3.70 1.39
CA MET A 352 17.76 -2.27 1.63
C MET A 352 18.97 -1.60 0.95
N GLN A 353 20.14 -2.24 1.00
CA GLN A 353 21.35 -1.75 0.35
C GLN A 353 21.22 -1.70 -1.18
N GLN A 354 20.61 -2.73 -1.78
CA GLN A 354 20.33 -2.79 -3.21
C GLN A 354 19.41 -1.63 -3.65
N LEU A 355 18.49 -1.21 -2.78
CA LEU A 355 17.53 -0.14 -3.04
C LEU A 355 17.94 1.20 -2.41
N ARG A 356 19.19 1.36 -1.96
CA ARG A 356 19.61 2.53 -1.17
C ARG A 356 19.36 3.87 -1.86
N SER A 357 19.57 3.93 -3.18
CA SER A 357 19.37 5.15 -3.98
C SER A 357 17.91 5.57 -4.03
N ASP A 358 17.02 4.59 -3.89
CA ASP A 358 15.57 4.75 -4.03
C ASP A 358 14.89 4.85 -2.67
N TRP A 359 15.61 4.67 -1.56
CA TRP A 359 15.01 4.48 -0.24
C TRP A 359 14.13 5.64 0.23
N THR A 360 14.49 6.87 -0.16
CA THR A 360 13.65 8.05 0.10
C THR A 360 12.30 7.93 -0.61
N GLU A 361 12.32 7.58 -1.90
CA GLU A 361 11.10 7.42 -2.70
C GLU A 361 10.27 6.21 -2.23
N ILE A 362 10.93 5.10 -1.88
CA ILE A 362 10.31 3.92 -1.27
C ILE A 362 9.55 4.32 -0.01
N THR A 363 10.15 5.15 0.84
CA THR A 363 9.53 5.59 2.09
C THR A 363 8.31 6.49 1.82
N GLU A 364 8.42 7.44 0.89
CA GLU A 364 7.29 8.30 0.49
C GLU A 364 6.12 7.49 -0.09
N GLU A 365 6.42 6.55 -0.99
CA GLU A 365 5.40 5.72 -1.65
C GLU A 365 4.82 4.66 -0.72
N TRP A 366 5.60 4.14 0.23
CA TRP A 366 5.10 3.28 1.30
C TRP A 366 4.10 4.01 2.20
N GLN A 367 4.41 5.24 2.59
CA GLN A 367 3.46 6.07 3.33
C GLN A 367 2.21 6.35 2.51
N LEU A 368 2.35 6.68 1.22
CA LEU A 368 1.20 6.86 0.33
C LEU A 368 0.34 5.59 0.28
N PHE A 369 0.97 4.44 0.05
CA PHE A 369 0.30 3.14 -0.05
C PHE A 369 -0.47 2.80 1.22
N THR A 370 0.18 2.88 2.39
CA THR A 370 -0.45 2.51 3.67
C THR A 370 -1.57 3.46 4.08
N HIS A 371 -1.39 4.77 3.90
CA HIS A 371 -2.43 5.76 4.21
C HIS A 371 -3.58 5.77 3.20
N ARG A 372 -3.32 5.25 1.99
CA ARG A 372 -4.32 5.17 0.93
C ARG A 372 -4.88 3.78 0.67
N MET A 373 -4.41 2.79 1.40
CA MET A 373 -4.82 1.40 1.24
C MET A 373 -6.32 1.25 1.44
N ASP A 374 -6.95 0.65 0.45
CA ASP A 374 -8.32 0.17 0.53
C ASP A 374 -8.47 -1.04 -0.39
N TYR A 375 -9.62 -1.69 -0.33
CA TYR A 375 -9.99 -2.73 -1.27
C TYR A 375 -9.94 -2.20 -2.71
N GLY A 376 -9.28 -2.97 -3.58
CA GLY A 376 -9.06 -2.66 -4.99
C GLY A 376 -7.88 -1.72 -5.27
N TYR A 377 -6.99 -1.46 -4.29
CA TYR A 377 -5.84 -0.60 -4.52
C TYR A 377 -4.96 -1.11 -5.67
N ASP A 378 -4.75 -0.30 -6.70
CA ASP A 378 -3.91 -0.59 -7.86
C ASP A 378 -2.51 0.01 -7.63
N VAL A 379 -1.57 -0.82 -7.18
CA VAL A 379 -0.19 -0.40 -6.92
C VAL A 379 0.49 0.13 -8.19
N PRO A 380 0.46 -0.57 -9.35
CA PRO A 380 1.03 -0.06 -10.59
C PRO A 380 0.53 1.32 -11.02
N ARG A 381 -0.80 1.57 -10.99
CA ARG A 381 -1.36 2.88 -11.36
C ARG A 381 -1.11 3.93 -10.30
N SER A 382 -0.98 3.55 -9.04
CA SER A 382 -0.73 4.50 -7.94
C SER A 382 0.74 4.85 -7.76
N ALA A 383 1.65 4.07 -8.35
CA ALA A 383 3.09 4.32 -8.34
C ALA A 383 3.40 5.69 -8.93
N VAL A 384 4.35 6.39 -8.31
CA VAL A 384 4.57 7.80 -8.65
C VAL A 384 5.44 7.95 -9.86
N VAL A 385 4.91 8.69 -10.84
CA VAL A 385 5.64 9.00 -12.07
C VAL A 385 6.63 10.11 -11.76
N ARG A 386 7.88 9.75 -11.56
CA ARG A 386 8.99 10.70 -11.36
C ARG A 386 9.52 11.19 -12.72
N ARG A 387 9.96 12.45 -12.76
CA ARG A 387 10.60 13.07 -13.93
C ARG A 387 11.71 14.01 -13.45
N ALA A 388 12.78 14.12 -14.24
CA ALA A 388 13.80 15.14 -14.02
C ALA A 388 13.15 16.53 -14.02
N THR A 389 13.61 17.42 -13.14
CA THR A 389 12.98 18.73 -12.96
C THR A 389 13.86 19.89 -13.39
N ARG A 390 13.21 20.94 -13.89
CA ARG A 390 13.82 22.21 -14.30
C ARG A 390 13.11 23.36 -13.62
N VAL A 391 13.77 24.52 -13.54
CA VAL A 391 13.12 25.74 -13.05
C VAL A 391 12.03 26.15 -14.05
N VAL A 392 10.90 26.63 -13.54
CA VAL A 392 9.83 27.20 -14.38
C VAL A 392 10.39 28.44 -15.11
N PRO A 393 10.33 28.50 -16.45
CA PRO A 393 10.79 29.67 -17.21
C PRO A 393 9.83 30.86 -17.02
N ASP A 394 10.31 32.07 -17.31
CA ASP A 394 9.53 33.31 -17.09
C ASP A 394 8.23 33.35 -17.91
N GLY A 395 8.23 32.78 -19.13
CA GLY A 395 7.03 32.63 -19.96
C GLY A 395 5.99 31.62 -19.44
N GLY A 396 6.30 30.93 -18.35
CA GLY A 396 5.52 29.82 -17.81
C GLY A 396 5.79 28.50 -18.52
N ALA A 397 5.23 27.43 -17.97
CA ALA A 397 5.34 26.09 -18.50
C ALA A 397 3.98 25.41 -18.59
N GLU A 398 3.88 24.36 -19.41
CA GLU A 398 2.72 23.46 -19.43
C GLU A 398 3.16 22.02 -19.15
N MET A 399 2.23 21.22 -18.62
CA MET A 399 2.35 19.77 -18.59
C MET A 399 1.01 19.11 -18.96
N GLN A 400 1.08 17.90 -19.49
CA GLN A 400 -0.04 16.98 -19.55
C GLN A 400 -0.01 16.05 -18.32
N LEU A 401 -1.16 15.96 -17.65
CA LEU A 401 -1.44 15.05 -16.55
C LEU A 401 -2.40 13.96 -17.05
N GLU A 402 -1.95 12.71 -17.06
CA GLU A 402 -2.82 11.58 -17.39
C GLU A 402 -3.75 11.25 -16.21
N THR A 403 -5.02 10.95 -16.46
CA THR A 403 -5.99 10.70 -15.37
C THR A 403 -6.03 9.24 -14.90
N ASP A 404 -5.42 8.32 -15.64
CA ASP A 404 -5.39 6.87 -15.39
C ASP A 404 -4.32 6.41 -14.38
N ARG A 405 -3.67 7.35 -13.69
CA ARG A 405 -2.57 7.09 -12.76
C ARG A 405 -2.54 8.10 -11.63
N GLY A 406 -1.78 7.75 -10.60
CA GLY A 406 -1.62 8.53 -9.38
C GLY A 406 -0.77 9.78 -9.58
N TRP A 407 0.07 10.07 -8.59
CA TRP A 407 0.89 11.28 -8.58
C TRP A 407 1.92 11.30 -9.70
N GLN A 408 2.02 12.44 -10.37
CA GLN A 408 2.93 12.66 -11.49
C GLN A 408 3.75 13.93 -11.26
N ALA A 409 5.08 13.80 -11.34
CA ALA A 409 5.98 14.93 -11.35
C ALA A 409 5.71 15.78 -12.60
N SER A 410 5.59 17.09 -12.41
CA SER A 410 5.35 18.01 -13.52
C SER A 410 6.55 18.21 -14.43
N GLY A 411 7.74 17.83 -13.96
CA GLY A 411 9.01 18.22 -14.58
C GLY A 411 9.47 19.63 -14.17
N TRP A 412 8.72 20.31 -13.30
CA TRP A 412 9.01 21.68 -12.90
C TRP A 412 9.24 21.81 -11.40
N ARG A 413 10.30 22.55 -11.06
CA ARG A 413 10.66 22.94 -9.70
C ARG A 413 10.15 24.35 -9.44
N LEU A 414 9.38 24.49 -8.38
CA LEU A 414 8.86 25.77 -7.89
C LEU A 414 9.84 26.33 -6.85
N ALA A 415 10.09 27.64 -6.91
CA ALA A 415 10.94 28.34 -5.96
C ALA A 415 10.19 28.64 -4.64
N ALA A 416 10.95 28.74 -3.55
CA ALA A 416 10.46 29.23 -2.27
C ALA A 416 10.09 30.72 -2.38
N ASP A 417 9.06 31.12 -1.65
CA ASP A 417 8.55 32.49 -1.51
C ASP A 417 8.14 33.16 -2.84
N VAL A 418 7.94 32.35 -3.88
CA VAL A 418 7.42 32.78 -5.18
C VAL A 418 5.99 32.29 -5.33
N THR A 419 5.11 33.19 -5.80
CA THR A 419 3.73 32.85 -6.13
C THR A 419 3.64 32.35 -7.56
N TYR A 420 3.02 31.19 -7.74
CA TYR A 420 2.71 30.61 -9.04
C TYR A 420 1.20 30.55 -9.25
N LEU A 421 0.75 30.91 -10.43
CA LEU A 421 -0.60 30.64 -10.92
C LEU A 421 -0.60 29.30 -11.63
N LEU A 422 -1.41 28.37 -11.13
CA LEU A 422 -1.75 27.11 -11.77
C LEU A 422 -3.09 27.28 -12.47
N THR A 423 -3.14 27.00 -13.78
CA THR A 423 -4.39 27.00 -14.56
C THR A 423 -4.53 25.68 -15.29
N ALA A 424 -5.65 25.00 -15.08
CA ALA A 424 -5.93 23.69 -15.63
C ALA A 424 -7.10 23.72 -16.60
N ARG A 425 -6.99 22.95 -17.69
CA ARG A 425 -8.04 22.75 -18.69
C ARG A 425 -8.06 21.30 -19.16
N GLY A 426 -9.21 20.84 -19.63
CA GLY A 426 -9.40 19.47 -20.10
C GLY A 426 -10.69 18.88 -19.56
N ARG A 427 -11.15 17.82 -20.23
CA ARG A 427 -12.31 17.04 -19.82
C ARG A 427 -11.94 15.57 -19.93
N TYR A 428 -12.31 14.80 -18.92
CA TYR A 428 -11.92 13.40 -18.78
C TYR A 428 -13.07 12.58 -18.22
N GLN A 429 -13.01 11.27 -18.44
CA GLN A 429 -13.92 10.29 -17.87
C GLN A 429 -13.37 9.80 -16.52
N LEU A 430 -14.27 9.63 -15.55
CA LEU A 430 -13.98 8.99 -14.27
C LEU A 430 -14.55 7.58 -14.13
N ASP A 431 -15.67 7.31 -14.79
CA ASP A 431 -16.40 6.04 -14.76
C ASP A 431 -17.26 5.98 -16.04
N ASP A 432 -17.66 4.80 -16.47
CA ASP A 432 -18.59 4.59 -17.60
C ASP A 432 -19.95 4.00 -17.19
N GLN A 433 -20.15 3.69 -15.91
CA GLN A 433 -21.39 3.09 -15.40
C GLN A 433 -22.25 4.05 -14.58
N PRO A 434 -23.59 4.04 -14.75
CA PRO A 434 -24.35 3.41 -15.85
C PRO A 434 -24.24 4.19 -17.18
N ARG A 435 -23.52 5.31 -17.17
CA ARG A 435 -23.19 6.17 -18.31
C ARG A 435 -21.88 6.88 -17.99
N ILE A 436 -21.24 7.47 -18.98
CA ILE A 436 -19.96 8.20 -18.80
C ILE A 436 -20.09 9.31 -17.75
N TRP A 437 -19.20 9.30 -16.76
CA TRP A 437 -19.02 10.35 -15.76
C TRP A 437 -17.94 11.31 -16.24
N TRP A 438 -18.38 12.36 -16.93
CA TRP A 438 -17.51 13.43 -17.35
C TRP A 438 -17.09 14.31 -16.16
N CYS A 439 -15.81 14.65 -16.12
CA CYS A 439 -15.20 15.51 -15.13
C CYS A 439 -14.29 16.55 -15.80
N GLU A 440 -14.03 17.61 -15.06
CA GLU A 440 -13.15 18.73 -15.37
C GLU A 440 -12.32 19.06 -14.11
N PRO A 441 -11.25 19.86 -14.18
CA PRO A 441 -10.32 20.05 -13.06
C PRO A 441 -10.93 20.48 -11.71
N GLU A 442 -12.11 21.10 -11.68
CA GLU A 442 -12.87 21.42 -10.44
C GLU A 442 -13.40 20.17 -9.71
N GLY A 443 -13.48 19.03 -10.38
CA GLY A 443 -14.09 17.81 -9.87
C GLY A 443 -15.63 17.82 -9.95
N VAL A 444 -16.23 16.66 -9.67
CA VAL A 444 -17.69 16.51 -9.55
C VAL A 444 -18.10 16.58 -8.08
N THR A 445 -19.05 17.45 -7.74
CA THR A 445 -19.47 17.68 -6.34
C THR A 445 -20.59 16.77 -5.86
N ILE A 446 -21.04 15.81 -6.67
CA ILE A 446 -22.00 14.78 -6.25
C ILE A 446 -21.30 13.62 -5.51
N HIS A 447 -19.99 13.46 -5.73
CA HIS A 447 -19.16 12.44 -5.08
C HIS A 447 -17.92 13.10 -4.49
N TYR A 448 -17.56 12.70 -3.27
CA TYR A 448 -16.36 13.21 -2.61
C TYR A 448 -15.43 12.04 -2.29
N HIS A 449 -14.15 12.25 -2.53
CA HIS A 449 -13.08 11.39 -2.03
C HIS A 449 -12.22 12.21 -1.07
N ARG A 450 -12.03 11.72 0.17
CA ARG A 450 -11.24 12.38 1.22
C ARG A 450 -11.57 13.87 1.41
N GLY A 451 -12.86 14.17 1.48
CA GLY A 451 -13.37 15.53 1.74
C GLY A 451 -13.21 16.51 0.57
N ARG A 452 -12.83 16.04 -0.63
CA ARG A 452 -12.71 16.86 -1.83
C ARG A 452 -13.57 16.29 -2.97
N PRO A 453 -14.06 17.11 -3.91
CA PRO A 453 -14.80 16.63 -5.08
C PRO A 453 -14.03 15.55 -5.85
N LEU A 454 -14.72 14.51 -6.31
CA LEU A 454 -14.13 13.41 -7.07
C LEU A 454 -13.54 13.95 -8.39
N GLY A 455 -12.37 13.47 -8.76
CA GLY A 455 -11.65 13.90 -9.96
C GLY A 455 -11.01 15.28 -9.88
N MET A 456 -11.20 16.08 -8.82
CA MET A 456 -10.59 17.42 -8.70
C MET A 456 -9.07 17.38 -8.86
N LEU A 457 -8.49 18.36 -9.57
CA LEU A 457 -7.04 18.52 -9.66
C LEU A 457 -6.45 18.88 -8.29
N LEU A 458 -5.43 18.12 -7.91
CA LEU A 458 -4.65 18.27 -6.69
C LEU A 458 -3.19 18.60 -7.03
N ALA A 459 -2.54 19.35 -6.15
CA ALA A 459 -1.11 19.61 -6.19
C ALA A 459 -0.44 19.22 -4.87
N ALA A 460 0.80 18.79 -4.95
CA ALA A 460 1.70 18.65 -3.82
C ALA A 460 3.11 19.04 -4.25
N VAL A 461 3.94 19.45 -3.30
CA VAL A 461 5.34 19.79 -3.58
C VAL A 461 6.24 18.96 -2.70
N SER A 462 7.15 18.21 -3.31
CA SER A 462 8.20 17.47 -2.58
C SER A 462 9.55 18.15 -2.77
N GLY A 463 10.19 18.49 -1.66
CA GLY A 463 11.57 19.00 -1.61
C GLY A 463 12.58 17.88 -1.83
N GLN A 464 13.84 18.23 -2.10
CA GLN A 464 14.91 17.23 -2.29
C GLN A 464 15.42 16.61 -0.98
N THR A 465 14.89 17.01 0.17
CA THR A 465 15.39 16.55 1.46
C THR A 465 14.24 16.42 2.45
N PRO A 466 13.77 15.20 2.74
CA PRO A 466 13.08 14.98 4.00
C PRO A 466 14.04 15.36 5.11
N ARG A 467 13.64 16.25 6.02
CA ARG A 467 14.22 16.21 7.37
C ARG A 467 13.96 14.81 7.92
N ALA A 468 15.00 14.18 8.43
CA ALA A 468 15.02 12.76 8.79
C ALA A 468 13.78 12.30 9.58
N GLY A 469 13.35 11.06 9.32
CA GLY A 469 12.53 10.24 10.24
C GLY A 469 11.02 10.41 10.15
N ASP A 470 10.51 11.65 10.19
CA ASP A 470 9.10 11.89 10.56
C ASP A 470 8.30 12.77 9.58
N ALA A 471 8.89 13.14 8.43
CA ALA A 471 8.18 13.93 7.44
C ALA A 471 7.11 13.08 6.74
N VAL A 472 5.85 13.38 7.01
CA VAL A 472 4.68 12.85 6.27
C VAL A 472 4.83 13.18 4.79
N ALA A 473 4.69 12.19 3.92
CA ALA A 473 4.77 12.34 2.47
C ALA A 473 3.91 13.54 2.02
N PRO A 474 4.45 14.51 1.25
CA PRO A 474 3.76 15.76 0.94
C PRO A 474 2.36 15.57 0.32
N TRP A 475 2.17 14.42 -0.34
CA TRP A 475 0.98 14.05 -1.07
C TRP A 475 -0.18 13.59 -0.19
N LEU A 476 0.06 13.35 1.10
CA LEU A 476 -0.97 13.05 2.08
C LEU A 476 -1.73 14.32 2.50
N LYS A 477 -1.15 15.51 2.28
CA LYS A 477 -1.78 16.81 2.54
C LYS A 477 -1.81 17.68 1.27
N PRO A 478 -2.55 17.27 0.23
CA PRO A 478 -2.54 17.96 -1.05
C PRO A 478 -3.29 19.29 -1.01
N ILE A 479 -2.83 20.23 -1.84
CA ILE A 479 -3.46 21.50 -2.15
C ILE A 479 -4.56 21.24 -3.18
N SER A 480 -5.79 21.66 -2.90
CA SER A 480 -6.88 21.66 -3.88
C SER A 480 -6.63 22.78 -4.92
N VAL A 481 -6.54 22.41 -6.19
CA VAL A 481 -6.24 23.35 -7.28
C VAL A 481 -7.50 23.74 -8.04
N GLY A 482 -8.33 22.77 -8.44
CA GLY A 482 -9.46 23.06 -9.32
C GLY A 482 -9.01 23.53 -10.70
N ARG A 483 -9.74 24.47 -11.30
CA ARG A 483 -9.39 25.09 -12.59
C ARG A 483 -8.27 26.12 -12.46
N THR A 484 -8.21 26.84 -11.35
CA THR A 484 -7.24 27.93 -11.17
C THR A 484 -6.87 28.12 -9.71
N ARG A 485 -5.57 28.19 -9.40
CA ARG A 485 -5.07 28.39 -8.04
C ARG A 485 -3.76 29.17 -8.01
N HIS A 486 -3.66 30.12 -7.08
CA HIS A 486 -2.37 30.68 -6.67
C HIS A 486 -1.74 29.81 -5.60
N VAL A 487 -0.47 29.46 -5.78
CA VAL A 487 0.32 28.64 -4.86
C VAL A 487 1.61 29.38 -4.53
N THR A 488 1.83 29.63 -3.25
CA THR A 488 3.08 30.18 -2.71
C THR A 488 3.66 29.15 -1.74
N LEU A 489 4.92 28.79 -1.93
CA LEU A 489 5.57 27.73 -1.17
C LEU A 489 6.59 28.33 -0.22
N ARG A 490 6.68 27.80 0.99
CA ARG A 490 7.74 28.17 1.94
C ARG A 490 9.09 27.56 1.57
N GLU A 491 9.07 26.42 0.90
CA GLU A 491 10.26 25.68 0.50
C GLU A 491 10.19 25.33 -0.98
N ALA A 492 11.33 25.42 -1.66
CA ALA A 492 11.45 25.07 -3.07
C ALA A 492 11.35 23.55 -3.26
N GLY A 493 10.67 23.12 -4.31
CA GLY A 493 10.51 21.69 -4.57
C GLY A 493 9.87 21.38 -5.91
N THR A 494 9.79 20.09 -6.22
CA THR A 494 9.15 19.60 -7.43
C THR A 494 7.64 19.59 -7.26
N LEU A 495 6.92 20.17 -8.22
CA LEU A 495 5.47 20.09 -8.27
C LEU A 495 5.02 18.70 -8.74
N TYR A 496 4.14 18.07 -7.97
CA TYR A 496 3.44 16.85 -8.31
C TYR A 496 1.96 17.14 -8.43
N LEU A 497 1.32 16.53 -9.42
CA LEU A 497 -0.10 16.67 -9.70
C LEU A 497 -0.78 15.30 -9.74
N ALA A 498 -2.05 15.26 -9.37
CA ALA A 498 -2.94 14.10 -9.46
C ALA A 498 -4.39 14.58 -9.51
N ILE A 499 -5.30 13.71 -9.91
CA ILE A 499 -6.74 13.92 -9.67
C ILE A 499 -7.16 13.26 -8.36
N ASN A 500 -8.22 13.79 -7.74
CA ASN A 500 -8.77 13.27 -6.49
C ASN A 500 -9.65 12.03 -6.74
N GLU A 501 -8.99 10.90 -6.98
CA GLU A 501 -9.61 9.61 -7.27
C GLU A 501 -9.12 8.54 -6.27
N PRO A 502 -9.98 7.66 -5.71
CA PRO A 502 -9.52 6.43 -5.08
C PRO A 502 -8.69 5.60 -6.05
N SER A 503 -7.63 4.95 -5.54
CA SER A 503 -6.71 4.14 -6.36
C SER A 503 -7.41 3.13 -7.29
N ARG A 504 -8.48 2.48 -6.81
CA ARG A 504 -9.26 1.51 -7.58
C ARG A 504 -10.01 2.09 -8.79
N GLY A 505 -10.31 3.38 -8.77
CA GLY A 505 -11.00 4.09 -9.86
C GLY A 505 -10.04 4.69 -10.89
N LEU A 506 -8.73 4.42 -10.78
CA LEU A 506 -7.78 4.89 -11.79
C LEU A 506 -7.87 4.07 -13.09
N SER A 507 -8.39 2.84 -13.03
CA SER A 507 -8.36 1.90 -14.17
C SER A 507 -9.34 2.22 -15.30
N ASP A 508 -10.41 2.94 -15.00
CA ASP A 508 -11.52 3.32 -15.88
C ASP A 508 -11.52 4.81 -16.25
N ASN A 509 -10.54 5.55 -15.73
CA ASN A 509 -10.27 6.92 -16.14
C ASN A 509 -9.75 6.99 -17.57
N ILE A 510 -10.31 7.91 -18.36
CA ILE A 510 -9.86 8.16 -19.74
C ILE A 510 -9.68 9.66 -19.95
N GLY A 511 -8.49 10.06 -20.39
CA GLY A 511 -8.17 11.42 -20.79
C GLY A 511 -7.00 12.04 -20.03
N ALA A 512 -6.81 13.34 -20.25
CA ALA A 512 -5.72 14.09 -19.65
C ALA A 512 -6.14 15.53 -19.33
N ILE A 513 -5.41 16.16 -18.40
CA ILE A 513 -5.54 17.57 -18.03
C ILE A 513 -4.28 18.30 -18.52
N THR A 514 -4.46 19.43 -19.20
CA THR A 514 -3.36 20.38 -19.45
C THR A 514 -3.27 21.36 -18.29
N VAL A 515 -2.11 21.44 -17.65
CA VAL A 515 -1.85 22.37 -16.55
C VAL A 515 -0.76 23.36 -16.94
N ARG A 516 -1.11 24.64 -16.95
CA ARG A 516 -0.19 25.77 -17.13
C ARG A 516 0.28 26.26 -15.76
N ILE A 517 1.59 26.49 -15.64
CA ILE A 517 2.29 26.95 -14.45
C ILE A 517 2.94 28.28 -14.82
N GLN A 518 2.53 29.37 -14.16
CA GLN A 518 3.06 30.70 -14.47
C GLN A 518 3.52 31.39 -13.20
N ARG A 519 4.77 31.85 -13.18
CA ARG A 519 5.27 32.71 -12.11
C ARG A 519 4.48 34.02 -12.12
N GLN A 520 4.06 34.46 -10.94
CA GLN A 520 3.48 35.78 -10.74
C GLN A 520 4.54 36.64 -10.08
N ASP A 521 5.05 37.64 -10.80
CA ASP A 521 5.90 38.64 -10.17
C ASP A 521 5.04 39.48 -9.23
N VAL A 522 5.53 39.70 -8.01
CA VAL A 522 4.91 40.67 -7.12
C VAL A 522 5.11 42.02 -7.78
N VAL A 523 4.06 42.54 -8.42
CA VAL A 523 3.99 43.95 -8.78
C VAL A 523 4.00 44.69 -7.45
N HIS A 524 5.19 45.12 -6.99
CA HIS A 524 5.27 46.27 -6.12
C HIS A 524 4.71 47.43 -6.94
N SER A 525 3.43 47.72 -6.72
CA SER A 525 2.80 48.94 -7.18
C SER A 525 3.54 50.11 -6.54
N GLN A 526 4.59 50.59 -7.20
CA GLN A 526 5.08 51.94 -7.01
C GLN A 526 4.00 52.89 -7.55
N ASN A 527 2.93 53.08 -6.79
CA ASN A 527 2.14 54.30 -6.87
C ASN A 527 2.91 55.39 -6.10
N GLY A 528 4.01 55.85 -6.69
CA GLY A 528 4.60 57.12 -6.35
C GLY A 528 3.72 58.21 -6.94
N SER A 529 2.75 58.70 -6.15
CA SER A 529 2.04 59.93 -6.43
C SER A 529 3.05 61.09 -6.45
N SER A 530 3.47 61.50 -7.64
CA SER A 530 4.08 62.82 -7.84
C SER A 530 2.96 63.86 -7.74
N ASN A 531 2.66 64.29 -6.52
CA ASN A 531 2.04 65.60 -6.26
C ASN A 531 3.16 66.54 -5.82
N ALA A 532 3.84 67.14 -6.80
CA ALA A 532 4.63 68.33 -6.57
C ALA A 532 3.67 69.52 -6.42
N ILE A 533 3.34 69.85 -5.16
CA ILE A 533 2.80 71.16 -4.81
C ILE A 533 4.02 72.05 -4.58
N ASP A 534 4.42 72.77 -5.62
CA ASP A 534 5.34 73.89 -5.51
C ASP A 534 4.54 75.13 -5.13
N GLY A 535 4.72 75.57 -3.89
CA GLY A 535 4.17 76.81 -3.37
C GLY A 535 5.21 77.92 -3.51
N SER A 536 5.05 78.78 -4.51
CA SER A 536 5.59 80.15 -4.45
C SER A 536 4.57 81.18 -4.93
N THR A 537 3.95 81.80 -3.93
CA THR A 537 3.49 83.20 -3.93
C THR A 537 4.64 84.13 -4.36
N GLY A 538 4.52 85.20 -5.17
CA GLY A 538 3.41 85.78 -5.92
C GLY A 538 3.83 87.14 -6.52
N ARG A 539 2.91 87.74 -7.30
CA ARG A 539 2.79 89.16 -7.75
C ARG A 539 3.85 89.69 -8.71
N ARG A 540 3.50 89.98 -9.99
CA ARG A 540 2.84 91.20 -10.52
C ARG A 540 3.49 92.51 -10.04
N GLU A 541 4.42 93.00 -10.85
CA GLU A 541 4.88 94.39 -10.88
C GLU A 541 3.77 95.33 -11.40
N PRO A 542 3.67 96.55 -10.84
CA PRO A 542 3.26 97.74 -11.57
C PRO A 542 4.42 98.75 -11.69
N PRO A 543 4.33 99.73 -12.61
CA PRO A 543 5.50 100.46 -13.08
C PRO A 543 5.87 101.68 -12.22
N ALA A 544 7.18 101.93 -12.22
CA ALA A 544 7.92 103.19 -12.20
C ALA A 544 7.59 104.31 -11.19
N ASP A 545 8.71 104.83 -10.67
CA ASP A 545 9.02 106.22 -10.34
C ASP A 545 9.02 106.72 -8.87
N VAL A 546 10.26 107.06 -8.46
CA VAL A 546 10.68 108.41 -7.99
C VAL A 546 10.59 108.74 -6.48
N VAL A 547 11.78 108.97 -5.91
CA VAL A 547 12.17 109.99 -4.91
C VAL A 547 12.23 109.65 -3.39
N ARG A 548 13.51 109.63 -2.94
CA ARG A 548 14.18 110.26 -1.77
C ARG A 548 13.68 110.05 -0.32
N GLN A 549 14.69 109.75 0.52
CA GLN A 549 15.04 110.34 1.84
C GLN A 549 13.96 110.20 2.94
N ARG A 550 14.19 109.58 4.10
CA ARG A 550 15.33 109.60 5.04
C ARG A 550 15.34 108.31 5.86
#